data_AF-A0A7C3A6G8-F1
#
_entry.id   AF-A0A7C3A6G8-F1
#
_cell.length_a   1.000
_cell.length_b   1.000
_cell.length_c   1.000
_cell.angle_alpha   90.00
_cell.angle_beta   90.00
_cell.angle_gamma   90.00
#
_symmetry.space_group_name_H-M   'P 1'
#
loop_
_entity.id
_entity.type
_entity.pdbx_description
1 polymer ?
#
loop_
_entity_poly.entity_id
_entity_poly.type
_entity_poly.pdbx_seq_one_letter_code
_entity_poly.pdbx_strand_id
1 'polypeptide(L)'
;MSEKIEDTYAEAFEGIYCRVVVTADDEEILRKAAEDATATPSIVIGRTEGGIEKWLSEKETPDGRKGVILQFWGGIDERKPLEESIKKFEVELSYRIRQDILVKPFTALFDASVSPVGKLDMMERVGHCGDGYEWEEQRYGRKMIIVPIMVPDFQIERYLGYGIGIM
;
A
#
# COMPACT_ATOMS: atom_id res chain seq x y z
N MET A 1 16.72 -27.61 26.79
CA MET A 1 17.92 -26.81 26.49
C MET A 1 17.52 -25.35 26.64
N SER A 2 18.18 -24.56 27.48
CA SER A 2 18.02 -23.10 27.43
C SER A 2 18.73 -22.62 26.18
N GLU A 3 18.00 -22.04 25.23
CA GLU A 3 18.64 -21.40 24.09
C GLU A 3 19.50 -20.23 24.60
N LYS A 4 20.74 -20.13 24.10
CA LYS A 4 21.65 -19.03 24.46
C LYS A 4 21.38 -17.87 23.53
N ILE A 5 21.09 -16.69 24.09
CA ILE A 5 21.03 -15.44 23.35
C ILE A 5 22.45 -14.87 23.25
N GLU A 6 22.89 -14.57 22.05
CA GLU A 6 24.19 -13.94 21.80
C GLU A 6 24.15 -12.45 22.19
N ASP A 7 25.21 -11.97 22.84
CA ASP A 7 25.40 -10.55 23.16
C ASP A 7 25.87 -9.81 21.90
N THR A 8 24.91 -9.49 21.03
CA THR A 8 25.10 -8.86 19.71
C THR A 8 23.95 -7.91 19.39
N TYR A 9 23.98 -7.27 18.21
CA TYR A 9 22.98 -6.30 17.76
C TYR A 9 22.49 -6.60 16.34
N ALA A 10 21.32 -6.03 15.99
CA ALA A 10 20.82 -5.96 14.63
C ALA A 10 21.05 -4.54 14.11
N GLU A 11 21.66 -4.42 12.93
CA GLU A 11 21.80 -3.15 12.21
C GLU A 11 20.60 -2.96 11.29
N ALA A 12 19.97 -1.80 11.39
CA ALA A 12 18.76 -1.45 10.64
C ALA A 12 18.97 -0.08 9.96
N PHE A 13 18.16 0.19 8.95
CA PHE A 13 18.32 1.34 8.05
C PHE A 13 17.05 2.17 8.01
N GLU A 14 17.17 3.43 7.59
CA GLU A 14 15.99 4.25 7.30
C GLU A 14 15.37 3.85 5.96
N GLY A 15 14.05 3.71 5.95
CA GLY A 15 13.27 3.34 4.77
C GLY A 15 12.02 4.21 4.63
N ILE A 16 11.56 4.37 3.40
CA ILE A 16 10.26 4.98 3.09
C ILE A 16 9.22 3.88 3.25
N TYR A 17 8.14 4.14 3.99
CA TYR A 17 7.02 3.22 4.10
C TYR A 17 5.69 3.87 3.76
N CYS A 18 4.78 3.07 3.21
CA CYS A 18 3.36 3.39 3.04
C CYS A 18 2.53 2.30 3.68
N ARG A 19 1.52 2.70 4.47
CA ARG A 19 0.62 1.79 5.19
C ARG A 19 -0.79 1.98 4.67
N VAL A 20 -1.40 0.91 4.18
CA VAL A 20 -2.71 0.95 3.51
C VAL A 20 -3.65 -0.09 4.11
N VAL A 21 -4.95 0.17 4.04
CA VAL A 21 -5.98 -0.85 4.27
C VAL A 21 -6.54 -1.27 2.92
N VAL A 22 -6.49 -2.56 2.63
CA VAL A 22 -7.22 -3.17 1.51
C VAL A 22 -8.47 -3.83 2.06
N THR A 23 -9.61 -3.64 1.41
CA THR A 23 -10.87 -4.29 1.78
C THR A 23 -11.46 -5.04 0.60
N ALA A 24 -12.23 -6.09 0.86
CA ALA A 24 -13.00 -6.83 -0.14
C ALA A 24 -14.23 -7.47 0.51
N ASP A 25 -15.22 -7.84 -0.31
CA ASP A 25 -16.44 -8.51 0.17
C ASP A 25 -16.18 -9.96 0.59
N ASP A 26 -15.29 -10.63 -0.14
CA ASP A 26 -14.94 -12.04 0.07
C ASP A 26 -13.56 -12.20 0.70
N GLU A 27 -13.47 -13.11 1.67
CA GLU A 27 -12.26 -13.33 2.45
C GLU A 27 -11.15 -14.02 1.64
N GLU A 28 -11.49 -14.88 0.69
CA GLU A 28 -10.50 -15.53 -0.16
C GLU A 28 -9.90 -14.53 -1.15
N ILE A 29 -10.72 -13.64 -1.71
CA ILE A 29 -10.26 -12.53 -2.55
C ILE A 29 -9.36 -11.59 -1.75
N LEU A 30 -9.79 -11.16 -0.56
CA LEU A 30 -9.00 -10.30 0.30
C LEU A 30 -7.65 -10.93 0.62
N ARG A 31 -7.65 -12.22 0.95
CA ARG A 31 -6.43 -12.95 1.28
C ARG A 31 -5.46 -13.03 0.10
N LYS A 32 -5.98 -13.37 -1.09
CA LYS A 32 -5.17 -13.41 -2.32
C LYS A 32 -4.60 -12.03 -2.67
N ALA A 33 -5.39 -10.96 -2.53
CA ALA A 33 -4.90 -9.60 -2.76
C ALA A 33 -3.74 -9.24 -1.82
N ALA A 34 -3.87 -9.60 -0.54
CA ALA A 34 -2.83 -9.36 0.47
C ALA A 34 -1.55 -10.16 0.19
N GLU A 35 -1.70 -11.48 -0.05
CA GLU A 35 -0.59 -12.39 -0.29
C GLU A 35 0.15 -12.01 -1.58
N ASP A 36 -0.55 -11.81 -2.70
CA ASP A 36 0.07 -11.49 -3.99
C ASP A 36 0.78 -10.12 -3.94
N ALA A 37 0.16 -9.11 -3.34
CA ALA A 37 0.75 -7.77 -3.25
C ALA A 37 2.03 -7.74 -2.41
N THR A 38 2.20 -8.67 -1.46
CA THR A 38 3.32 -8.68 -0.52
C THR A 38 4.35 -9.79 -0.76
N ALA A 39 4.10 -10.69 -1.73
CA ALA A 39 4.89 -11.91 -1.89
C ALA A 39 6.36 -11.71 -2.34
N THR A 40 6.64 -10.77 -3.25
CA THR A 40 7.96 -10.68 -3.90
C THR A 40 8.85 -9.63 -3.24
N PRO A 41 9.80 -9.98 -2.34
CA PRO A 41 10.76 -9.01 -1.81
C PRO A 41 11.68 -8.53 -2.94
N SER A 42 11.79 -7.21 -3.14
CA SER A 42 12.56 -6.64 -4.24
C SER A 42 13.42 -5.43 -3.83
N ILE A 43 13.64 -5.25 -2.52
CA ILE A 43 14.36 -4.10 -1.97
C ILE A 43 15.84 -4.07 -2.40
N VAL A 44 16.50 -5.24 -2.47
CA VAL A 44 17.92 -5.37 -2.85
C VAL A 44 18.18 -4.89 -4.28
N ILE A 45 17.20 -5.03 -5.18
CA ILE A 45 17.28 -4.50 -6.55
C ILE A 45 16.67 -3.09 -6.65
N GLY A 46 16.48 -2.43 -5.50
CA GLY A 46 16.00 -1.07 -5.38
C GLY A 46 14.52 -0.88 -5.71
N ARG A 47 13.69 -1.93 -5.66
CA ARG A 47 12.24 -1.82 -5.84
C ARG A 47 11.54 -1.80 -4.46
N THR A 48 10.29 -2.22 -4.41
CA THR A 48 9.50 -2.26 -3.18
C THR A 48 9.41 -3.67 -2.60
N GLU A 49 9.42 -3.79 -1.28
CA GLU A 49 9.00 -4.98 -0.55
C GLU A 49 7.73 -4.68 0.25
N GLY A 50 7.01 -5.71 0.67
CA GLY A 50 5.78 -5.51 1.42
C GLY A 50 5.51 -6.63 2.40
N GLY A 51 4.57 -6.38 3.31
CA GLY A 51 4.17 -7.34 4.33
C GLY A 51 2.74 -7.12 4.79
N ILE A 52 2.11 -8.22 5.21
CA ILE A 52 0.81 -8.20 5.88
C ILE A 52 1.04 -7.85 7.34
N GLU A 53 0.53 -6.70 7.79
CA GLU A 53 0.65 -6.27 9.18
C GLU A 53 -0.43 -6.90 10.05
N LYS A 54 -1.70 -6.78 9.63
CA LYS A 54 -2.85 -7.18 10.47
C LYS A 54 -4.13 -7.38 9.64
N TRP A 55 -4.86 -8.46 9.90
CA TRP A 55 -6.23 -8.63 9.41
C TRP A 55 -7.24 -7.84 10.23
N LEU A 56 -8.24 -7.25 9.58
CA LEU A 56 -9.24 -6.37 10.17
C LEU A 56 -10.65 -6.94 10.02
N SER A 57 -11.43 -6.77 11.07
CA SER A 57 -12.88 -6.97 11.02
C SER A 57 -13.57 -5.80 10.30
N GLU A 58 -14.82 -6.03 9.89
CA GLU A 58 -15.70 -5.01 9.28
C GLU A 58 -15.87 -3.74 10.12
N LYS A 59 -15.71 -3.83 11.44
CA LYS A 59 -15.85 -2.68 12.35
C LYS A 59 -14.62 -1.77 12.37
N GLU A 60 -13.50 -2.25 11.85
CA GLU A 60 -12.22 -1.54 11.85
C GLU A 60 -11.94 -0.85 10.52
N THR A 61 -12.76 -1.08 9.48
CA THR A 61 -12.53 -0.57 8.12
C THR A 61 -13.46 0.60 7.78
N PRO A 62 -13.04 1.52 6.88
CA PRO A 62 -13.84 2.70 6.54
C PRO A 62 -15.16 2.40 5.84
N ASP A 63 -15.23 1.29 5.10
CA ASP A 63 -16.37 0.90 4.26
C ASP A 63 -17.22 -0.23 4.87
N GLY A 64 -16.90 -0.68 6.08
CA GLY A 64 -17.66 -1.71 6.78
C GLY A 64 -17.43 -3.12 6.25
N ARG A 65 -16.33 -3.37 5.52
CA ARG A 65 -16.00 -4.67 4.91
C ARG A 65 -14.80 -5.33 5.58
N LYS A 66 -14.59 -6.64 5.37
CA LYS A 66 -13.35 -7.29 5.83
C LYS A 66 -12.14 -6.59 5.21
N GLY A 67 -11.09 -6.42 6.00
CA GLY A 67 -9.91 -5.69 5.56
C GLY A 67 -8.60 -6.30 6.02
N VAL A 68 -7.51 -5.76 5.49
CA VAL A 68 -6.14 -6.12 5.85
C VAL A 68 -5.27 -4.88 5.75
N ILE A 69 -4.39 -4.71 6.74
CA ILE A 69 -3.37 -3.67 6.72
C ILE A 69 -2.13 -4.24 6.05
N LEU A 70 -1.69 -3.58 5.00
CA LEU A 70 -0.45 -3.86 4.29
C LEU A 70 0.54 -2.72 4.51
N GLN A 71 1.81 -3.07 4.63
CA GLN A 71 2.91 -2.12 4.55
C GLN A 71 3.74 -2.39 3.30
N PHE A 72 4.18 -1.32 2.65
CA PHE A 72 5.13 -1.35 1.54
C PHE A 72 6.32 -0.48 1.87
N TRP A 73 7.52 -0.95 1.54
CA TRP A 73 8.79 -0.35 1.93
C TRP A 73 9.70 -0.15 0.73
N GLY A 74 10.36 1.01 0.68
CA GLY A 74 11.36 1.38 -0.31
C GLY A 74 12.61 1.96 0.34
N GLY A 75 13.77 1.67 -0.23
CA GLY A 75 15.04 2.16 0.29
C GLY A 75 15.28 3.65 -0.01
N ILE A 76 16.10 4.28 0.81
CA ILE A 76 16.56 5.66 0.62
C ILE A 76 17.98 5.64 0.05
N ASP A 77 18.20 6.30 -1.09
CA ASP A 77 19.55 6.56 -1.60
C ASP A 77 20.11 7.85 -0.98
N GLU A 78 20.93 7.71 0.06
CA GLU A 78 21.54 8.84 0.79
C GLU A 78 22.41 9.76 -0.10
N ARG A 79 22.79 9.30 -1.30
CA ARG A 79 23.61 10.07 -2.24
C ARG A 79 22.78 11.03 -3.09
N LYS A 80 21.44 10.96 -2.99
CA LYS A 80 20.49 11.72 -3.80
C LYS A 80 19.49 12.46 -2.91
N PRO A 81 18.82 13.49 -3.44
CA PRO A 81 17.69 14.10 -2.74
C PRO A 81 16.62 13.05 -2.39
N LEU A 82 16.08 13.10 -1.16
CA LEU A 82 15.04 12.19 -0.68
C LEU A 82 13.84 12.10 -1.65
N GLU A 83 13.49 13.22 -2.28
CA GLU A 83 12.43 13.33 -3.29
C GLU A 83 12.59 12.32 -4.45
N GLU A 84 13.81 12.00 -4.87
CA GLU A 84 14.04 11.00 -5.92
C GLU A 84 13.70 9.58 -5.44
N SER A 85 14.04 9.26 -4.19
CA SER A 85 13.69 7.98 -3.56
C SER A 85 12.18 7.85 -3.37
N ILE A 86 11.50 8.94 -2.97
CA ILE A 86 10.04 8.99 -2.85
C ILE A 86 9.36 8.76 -4.20
N LYS A 87 9.79 9.46 -5.26
CA LYS A 87 9.22 9.26 -6.61
C LYS A 87 9.41 7.84 -7.11
N LYS A 88 10.59 7.26 -6.85
CA LYS A 88 10.86 5.85 -7.20
C LYS A 88 9.94 4.91 -6.43
N PHE A 89 9.79 5.13 -5.12
CA PHE A 89 8.90 4.35 -4.27
C PHE A 89 7.44 4.46 -4.73
N GLU A 90 6.97 5.65 -5.07
CA GLU A 90 5.62 5.88 -5.60
C GLU A 90 5.37 5.06 -6.88
N VAL A 91 6.32 5.07 -7.82
CA VAL A 91 6.23 4.28 -9.06
C VAL A 91 6.16 2.78 -8.74
N GLU A 92 7.02 2.28 -7.86
CA GLU A 92 7.04 0.85 -7.50
C GLU A 92 5.80 0.41 -6.71
N LEU A 93 5.32 1.24 -5.79
CA LEU A 93 4.06 1.03 -5.08
C LEU A 93 2.89 0.99 -6.06
N SER A 94 2.88 1.87 -7.07
CA SER A 94 1.83 1.86 -8.10
C SER A 94 1.77 0.55 -8.88
N TYR A 95 2.89 -0.15 -9.07
CA TYR A 95 2.88 -1.45 -9.73
C TYR A 95 2.19 -2.50 -8.85
N ARG A 96 2.46 -2.52 -7.55
CA ARG A 96 1.77 -3.43 -6.60
C ARG A 96 0.28 -3.17 -6.58
N ILE A 97 -0.13 -1.91 -6.47
CA ILE A 97 -1.54 -1.56 -6.44
C ILE A 97 -2.21 -1.99 -7.75
N ARG A 98 -1.63 -1.65 -8.90
CA ARG A 98 -2.25 -1.93 -10.21
C ARG A 98 -2.24 -3.38 -10.62
N GLN A 99 -1.20 -4.16 -10.24
CA GLN A 99 -1.04 -5.54 -10.70
C GLN A 99 -1.53 -6.57 -9.71
N ASP A 100 -1.56 -6.24 -8.40
CA ASP A 100 -1.86 -7.22 -7.37
C ASP A 100 -3.17 -6.94 -6.61
N ILE A 101 -3.59 -5.66 -6.51
CA ILE A 101 -4.79 -5.25 -5.77
C ILE A 101 -5.94 -4.89 -6.72
N LEU A 102 -5.75 -3.91 -7.61
CA LEU A 102 -6.76 -3.41 -8.55
C LEU A 102 -7.35 -4.51 -9.42
N VAL A 103 -6.53 -5.49 -9.82
CA VAL A 103 -6.97 -6.63 -10.65
C VAL A 103 -7.89 -7.61 -9.91
N LYS A 104 -7.98 -7.52 -8.59
CA LYS A 104 -8.82 -8.38 -7.77
C LYS A 104 -10.20 -7.74 -7.64
N PRO A 105 -11.28 -8.48 -7.90
CA PRO A 105 -12.60 -7.89 -7.99
C PRO A 105 -13.07 -7.40 -6.62
N PHE A 106 -13.88 -6.34 -6.62
CA PHE A 106 -14.48 -5.76 -5.40
C PHE A 106 -13.46 -5.25 -4.38
N THR A 107 -12.21 -4.98 -4.75
CA THR A 107 -11.24 -4.40 -3.81
C THR A 107 -11.42 -2.89 -3.67
N ALA A 108 -11.14 -2.38 -2.47
CA ALA A 108 -10.93 -0.96 -2.23
C ALA A 108 -9.66 -0.75 -1.40
N LEU A 109 -9.00 0.39 -1.59
CA LEU A 109 -7.74 0.74 -0.93
C LEU A 109 -7.84 2.09 -0.23
N PHE A 110 -7.52 2.12 1.06
CA PHE A 110 -7.57 3.30 1.91
C PHE A 110 -6.21 3.61 2.52
N ASP A 111 -5.98 4.90 2.78
CA ASP A 111 -4.84 5.31 3.60
C ASP A 111 -5.00 4.84 5.04
N ALA A 112 -3.93 4.28 5.59
CA ALA A 112 -3.84 3.83 6.97
C ALA A 112 -2.62 4.41 7.69
N SER A 113 -2.12 5.56 7.22
CA SER A 113 -0.99 6.24 7.83
C SER A 113 -1.34 6.78 9.23
N VAL A 114 -0.40 6.70 10.18
CA VAL A 114 -0.62 7.14 11.57
C VAL A 114 -0.05 8.55 11.81
N SER A 115 1.03 8.92 11.12
CA SER A 115 1.65 10.25 11.15
C SER A 115 2.53 10.43 9.92
N PRO A 116 1.94 10.59 8.73
CA PRO A 116 2.72 10.64 7.48
C PRO A 116 3.55 11.92 7.41
N VAL A 117 4.78 11.80 6.89
CA VAL A 117 5.66 12.96 6.63
C VAL A 117 5.32 13.63 5.29
N GLY A 118 4.66 12.90 4.40
CA GLY A 118 4.19 13.40 3.12
C GLY A 118 3.08 12.52 2.54
N LYS A 119 2.62 12.87 1.34
CA LYS A 119 1.51 12.17 0.66
C LYS A 119 1.90 11.85 -0.77
N LEU A 120 1.45 10.70 -1.24
CA LEU A 120 1.54 10.25 -2.62
C LEU A 120 0.19 10.48 -3.30
N ASP A 121 0.22 11.12 -4.46
CA ASP A 121 -0.97 11.40 -5.27
C ASP A 121 -1.26 10.21 -6.20
N MET A 122 -2.39 9.52 -5.99
CA MET A 122 -2.67 8.27 -6.71
C MET A 122 -3.39 8.43 -8.06
N MET A 123 -3.73 9.65 -8.49
CA MET A 123 -4.47 9.82 -9.76
C MET A 123 -3.58 9.53 -10.94
N GLU A 124 -2.39 10.13 -10.98
CA GLU A 124 -1.48 9.99 -12.12
C GLU A 124 -1.11 8.52 -12.36
N ARG A 125 -0.83 7.78 -11.27
CA ARG A 125 -0.28 6.43 -11.35
C ARG A 125 -1.30 5.32 -11.30
N VAL A 126 -2.44 5.52 -10.65
CA VAL A 126 -3.48 4.49 -10.45
C VAL A 126 -4.81 4.93 -11.03
N GLY A 127 -5.24 6.17 -10.78
CA GLY A 127 -6.53 6.71 -11.25
C GLY A 127 -6.71 6.61 -12.76
N HIS A 128 -5.71 7.01 -13.53
CA HIS A 128 -5.74 6.96 -15.01
C HIS A 128 -5.80 5.55 -15.61
N CYS A 129 -5.82 4.48 -14.80
CA CYS A 129 -6.23 3.16 -15.30
C CYS A 129 -7.69 3.14 -15.84
N GLY A 130 -8.49 4.17 -15.52
CA GLY A 130 -9.82 4.39 -16.08
C GLY A 130 -9.82 5.03 -17.47
N ASP A 131 -8.66 5.32 -18.06
CA ASP A 131 -8.51 5.92 -19.41
C ASP A 131 -9.29 7.23 -19.61
N GLY A 132 -9.34 8.07 -18.56
CA GLY A 132 -10.02 9.36 -18.57
C GLY A 132 -11.50 9.29 -18.16
N TYR A 133 -12.00 8.11 -17.83
CA TYR A 133 -13.35 7.91 -17.29
C TYR A 133 -13.37 7.84 -15.76
N GLU A 134 -12.22 7.88 -15.10
CA GLU A 134 -12.14 7.97 -13.64
C GLU A 134 -12.70 9.29 -13.09
N TRP A 135 -13.22 9.26 -11.87
CA TRP A 135 -13.70 10.46 -11.17
C TRP A 135 -13.32 10.47 -9.70
N GLU A 136 -13.41 11.65 -9.09
CA GLU A 136 -13.24 11.82 -7.65
C GLU A 136 -14.59 12.00 -6.96
N GLU A 137 -14.80 11.33 -5.83
CA GLU A 137 -15.99 11.52 -5.00
C GLU A 137 -15.67 11.50 -3.50
N GLN A 138 -16.53 12.13 -2.70
CA GLN A 138 -16.46 12.04 -1.25
C GLN A 138 -17.22 10.80 -0.78
N ARG A 139 -16.50 9.78 -0.33
CA ARG A 139 -17.07 8.48 0.08
C ARG A 139 -16.39 7.98 1.35
N TYR A 140 -17.16 7.40 2.28
CA TYR A 140 -16.65 6.90 3.57
C TYR A 140 -15.94 7.98 4.42
N GLY A 141 -16.31 9.25 4.25
CA GLY A 141 -15.61 10.38 4.87
C GLY A 141 -14.22 10.66 4.29
N ARG A 142 -13.87 10.06 3.15
CA ARG A 142 -12.58 10.18 2.46
C ARG A 142 -12.76 10.69 1.03
N LYS A 143 -11.70 11.29 0.48
CA LYS A 143 -11.65 11.70 -0.93
C LYS A 143 -11.18 10.51 -1.75
N MET A 144 -12.07 9.88 -2.49
CA MET A 144 -11.80 8.65 -3.23
C MET A 144 -11.68 8.94 -4.73
N ILE A 145 -10.83 8.19 -5.40
CA ILE A 145 -10.82 8.01 -6.85
C ILE A 145 -11.60 6.74 -7.15
N ILE A 146 -12.52 6.82 -8.10
CA ILE A 146 -13.26 5.68 -8.63
C ILE A 146 -12.75 5.42 -10.04
N VAL A 147 -12.20 4.22 -10.25
CA VAL A 147 -11.60 3.79 -11.51
C VAL A 147 -12.53 2.78 -12.18
N PRO A 148 -13.23 3.17 -13.26
CA PRO A 148 -14.15 2.27 -13.94
C PRO A 148 -13.39 1.13 -14.62
N ILE A 149 -13.73 -0.10 -14.27
CA ILE A 149 -13.16 -1.34 -14.82
C ILE A 149 -14.27 -2.38 -15.03
N MET A 150 -13.94 -3.53 -15.63
CA MET A 150 -14.95 -4.53 -16.01
C MET A 150 -15.75 -5.12 -14.83
N VAL A 151 -15.17 -5.22 -13.63
CA VAL A 151 -15.80 -5.89 -12.48
C VAL A 151 -15.42 -5.20 -11.17
N PRO A 152 -16.43 -4.75 -10.42
CA PRO A 152 -16.95 -3.37 -10.44
C PRO A 152 -15.86 -2.29 -10.33
N ASP A 153 -16.24 -1.02 -10.26
CA ASP A 153 -15.26 0.07 -10.16
C ASP A 153 -14.28 -0.14 -8.99
N PHE A 154 -12.98 0.02 -9.28
CA PHE A 154 -11.94 -0.01 -8.26
C PHE A 154 -11.92 1.32 -7.50
N GLN A 155 -11.82 1.26 -6.18
CA GLN A 155 -11.89 2.43 -5.31
C GLN A 155 -10.56 2.61 -4.58
N ILE A 156 -9.95 3.78 -4.69
CA ILE A 156 -8.71 4.09 -3.99
C ILE A 156 -8.75 5.51 -3.40
N GLU A 157 -8.27 5.68 -2.17
CA GLU A 157 -8.15 7.00 -1.58
C GLU A 157 -7.15 7.86 -2.38
N ARG A 158 -7.53 9.13 -2.63
CA ARG A 158 -6.81 10.05 -3.52
C ARG A 158 -5.34 10.23 -3.14
N TYR A 159 -5.07 10.22 -1.84
CA TYR A 159 -3.77 10.45 -1.26
C TYR A 159 -3.42 9.33 -0.27
N LEU A 160 -2.27 8.70 -0.45
CA LEU A 160 -1.71 7.75 0.50
C LEU A 160 -0.56 8.40 1.26
N GLY A 161 -0.56 8.32 2.58
CA GLY A 161 0.49 8.85 3.41
C GLY A 161 1.73 7.97 3.37
N TYR A 162 2.91 8.58 3.26
CA TYR A 162 4.17 7.89 3.47
C TYR A 162 4.90 8.45 4.69
N GLY A 163 5.71 7.61 5.33
CA GLY A 163 6.57 7.96 6.45
C GLY A 163 8.01 7.51 6.21
N ILE A 164 8.92 7.98 7.08
CA ILE A 164 10.26 7.40 7.21
C ILE A 164 10.24 6.50 8.45
N GLY A 165 10.64 5.25 8.27
CA GLY A 165 10.64 4.22 9.30
C GLY A 165 11.96 3.46 9.32
N ILE A 166 12.02 2.43 10.16
CA ILE A 166 13.20 1.57 10.30
C ILE A 166 12.93 0.24 9.60
N MET A 167 13.82 -0.16 8.70
CA MET A 167 13.81 -1.41 7.94
C MET A 167 15.06 -2.25 8.23
#